data_AF-A0A2A4XK02-F1
#
_entry.id   AF-A0A2A4XK02-F1
#
_cell.length_a   1.000
_cell.length_b   1.000
_cell.length_c   1.000
_cell.angle_alpha   90.00
_cell.angle_beta   90.00
_cell.angle_gamma   90.00
#
_symmetry.space_group_name_H-M   'P 1'
#
loop_
_entity.id
_entity.type
_entity.pdbx_description
1 polymer ?
#
loop_
_entity_poly.entity_id
_entity_poly.type
_entity_poly.pdbx_seq_one_letter_code
_entity_poly.pdbx_strand_id
1 'polypeptide(L)'
;MTSGVAQIKRQQGVILLAFFAILFIAGAGVLISVLDSNAVAQRRNNNTSIAMREAKELLIAYATLYAVNYNTTNAANPGPGHLPCPDTNGDGIENSPCAATNPLGRLPQSIVLPNGNFFPLSDYNAELDEQFWYSVADNFKRDPLGVINSSTVSGTTLDGQGRIAAVLVAPGSANAAQSRPSNTGSRYLEDSNTTAPNFVSSTAVNPDLFNDRVLAITIDEIMVPVTRQVADLLKAELDAYHVANTWYPADQVEFDLVIAAPATLWLGANDWLAMSNYVRVNLNEATLTFDGCPNISYTVFYNLVDSPDDLRRIGLRC
;
A
#
# COMPACT_ATOMS: atom_id res chain seq x y z
N MET A 1 -50.50 13.81 -85.85
CA MET A 1 -50.05 14.84 -84.90
C MET A 1 -49.72 14.14 -83.59
N THR A 2 -48.42 14.06 -83.25
CA THR A 2 -47.81 14.57 -81.99
C THR A 2 -48.25 13.81 -80.75
N SER A 3 -47.45 13.41 -79.78
CA SER A 3 -46.05 13.57 -79.36
C SER A 3 -45.94 12.57 -78.19
N GLY A 4 -44.85 11.88 -77.92
CA GLY A 4 -43.62 12.43 -77.38
C GLY A 4 -43.13 11.45 -76.30
N VAL A 5 -42.07 10.71 -76.60
CA VAL A 5 -41.40 9.83 -75.63
C VAL A 5 -40.45 10.71 -74.81
N ALA A 6 -40.68 10.79 -73.50
CA ALA A 6 -39.84 11.54 -72.58
C ALA A 6 -38.53 10.76 -72.29
N GLN A 7 -37.40 11.37 -72.64
CA GLN A 7 -36.05 10.92 -72.29
C GLN A 7 -35.75 11.25 -70.82
N ILE A 8 -35.52 10.22 -70.00
CA ILE A 8 -35.04 10.36 -68.61
C ILE A 8 -33.52 10.58 -68.66
N LYS A 9 -33.05 11.78 -68.26
CA LYS A 9 -31.61 12.06 -68.08
C LYS A 9 -31.06 11.29 -66.87
N ARG A 10 -30.03 10.48 -67.10
CA ARG A 10 -29.21 9.83 -66.05
C ARG A 10 -28.41 10.89 -65.27
N GLN A 11 -28.74 11.12 -64.01
CA GLN A 11 -27.93 11.89 -63.05
C GLN A 11 -26.88 10.98 -62.40
N GLN A 12 -25.68 10.89 -62.99
CA GLN A 12 -24.57 10.10 -62.43
C GLN A 12 -23.75 10.84 -61.37
N GLY A 13 -23.95 12.15 -61.16
CA GLY A 13 -23.16 12.95 -60.20
C GLY A 13 -23.65 12.89 -58.74
N VAL A 14 -24.97 12.78 -58.51
CA VAL A 14 -25.55 12.79 -57.15
C VAL A 14 -25.26 11.51 -56.38
N ILE A 15 -25.20 10.37 -57.09
CA ILE A 15 -24.93 9.06 -56.48
C ILE A 15 -23.50 9.01 -55.90
N LEU A 16 -22.52 9.59 -56.60
CA LEU A 16 -21.13 9.60 -56.12
C LEU A 16 -20.99 10.45 -54.86
N LEU A 17 -21.63 11.63 -54.83
CA LEU A 17 -21.63 12.50 -53.65
C LEU A 17 -22.35 11.87 -52.46
N ALA A 18 -23.49 11.20 -52.69
CA ALA A 18 -24.21 10.47 -51.65
C ALA A 18 -23.37 9.30 -51.10
N PHE A 19 -22.68 8.58 -51.97
CA PHE A 19 -21.77 7.49 -51.56
C PHE A 19 -20.59 8.01 -50.72
N PHE A 20 -19.95 9.10 -51.15
CA PHE A 20 -18.88 9.73 -50.37
C PHE A 20 -19.37 10.28 -49.02
N ALA A 21 -20.58 10.85 -48.97
CA ALA A 21 -21.16 11.32 -47.72
C ALA A 21 -21.41 10.17 -46.73
N ILE A 22 -21.93 9.04 -47.22
CA ILE A 22 -22.14 7.84 -46.39
C ILE A 22 -20.81 7.27 -45.90
N LEU A 23 -19.80 7.18 -46.76
CA LEU A 23 -18.45 6.76 -46.38
C LEU A 23 -17.83 7.67 -45.33
N PHE A 24 -17.99 8.99 -45.47
CA PHE A 24 -17.47 9.96 -44.52
C PHE A 24 -18.15 9.84 -43.15
N ILE A 25 -19.48 9.70 -43.12
CA ILE A 25 -20.24 9.52 -41.88
C ILE A 25 -19.86 8.19 -41.19
N ALA A 26 -19.75 7.11 -41.95
CA ALA A 26 -19.32 5.82 -41.43
C ALA A 26 -17.88 5.87 -40.88
N GLY A 27 -16.96 6.50 -41.62
CA GLY A 27 -15.57 6.70 -41.19
C GLY A 27 -15.45 7.56 -39.94
N ALA A 28 -16.19 8.67 -39.87
CA ALA A 28 -16.25 9.53 -38.69
C ALA A 28 -16.84 8.79 -37.47
N GLY A 29 -17.90 8.00 -37.66
CA GLY A 29 -18.51 7.20 -36.60
C GLY A 29 -17.55 6.16 -36.00
N VAL A 30 -16.79 5.46 -36.85
CA VAL A 30 -15.77 4.50 -36.40
C VAL A 30 -14.61 5.21 -35.68
N LEU A 31 -14.17 6.36 -36.19
CA LEU A 31 -13.09 7.11 -35.54
C LEU A 31 -13.52 7.62 -34.15
N ILE A 32 -14.74 8.14 -34.03
CA ILE A 32 -15.28 8.62 -32.74
C ILE A 32 -15.40 7.47 -31.74
N SER A 33 -15.87 6.29 -32.15
CA SER A 33 -15.99 5.15 -31.23
C SER A 33 -14.63 4.61 -30.74
N VAL A 34 -13.61 4.62 -31.60
CA VAL A 34 -12.23 4.24 -31.22
C VAL A 34 -11.61 5.28 -30.29
N LEU A 35 -11.83 6.58 -30.53
CA LEU A 35 -11.32 7.63 -29.64
C LEU A 35 -11.99 7.60 -28.26
N ASP A 36 -13.30 7.37 -28.22
CA ASP A 36 -14.07 7.34 -26.97
C ASP A 36 -13.71 6.12 -26.11
N SER A 37 -13.57 4.94 -26.72
CA SER A 37 -13.14 3.71 -26.02
C SER A 37 -11.73 3.83 -25.41
N ASN A 38 -10.78 4.40 -26.16
CA ASN A 38 -9.43 4.66 -25.63
C ASN A 38 -9.44 5.67 -24.48
N ALA A 39 -10.27 6.73 -24.58
CA ALA A 39 -10.41 7.71 -23.51
C ALA A 39 -11.01 7.11 -22.24
N VAL A 40 -12.02 6.23 -22.36
CA VAL A 40 -12.62 5.50 -21.22
C VAL A 40 -11.61 4.55 -20.58
N ALA A 41 -10.91 3.75 -21.38
CA ALA A 41 -9.88 2.83 -20.88
C ALA A 41 -8.77 3.60 -20.16
N GLN A 42 -8.26 4.69 -20.74
CA GLN A 42 -7.23 5.52 -20.10
C GLN A 42 -7.71 6.15 -18.80
N ARG A 43 -8.96 6.65 -18.74
CA ARG A 43 -9.54 7.19 -17.51
C ARG A 43 -9.65 6.12 -16.43
N ARG A 44 -10.12 4.92 -16.79
CA ARG A 44 -10.17 3.79 -15.86
C ARG A 44 -8.77 3.49 -15.32
N ASN A 45 -7.78 3.40 -16.20
CA ASN A 45 -6.40 3.11 -15.85
C ASN A 45 -5.83 4.13 -14.84
N ASN A 46 -6.12 5.41 -15.07
CA ASN A 46 -5.75 6.49 -14.15
C ASN A 46 -6.47 6.35 -12.81
N ASN A 47 -7.78 6.11 -12.81
CA ASN A 47 -8.58 5.96 -11.60
C ASN A 47 -8.13 4.76 -10.76
N THR A 48 -7.85 3.62 -11.39
CA THR A 48 -7.32 2.43 -10.70
C THR A 48 -5.98 2.76 -10.06
N SER A 49 -5.08 3.42 -10.80
CA SER A 49 -3.75 3.78 -10.27
C SER A 49 -3.83 4.78 -9.11
N ILE A 50 -4.80 5.70 -9.13
CA ILE A 50 -5.07 6.62 -8.01
C ILE A 50 -5.57 5.83 -6.80
N ALA A 51 -6.61 5.01 -6.98
CA ALA A 51 -7.21 4.22 -5.91
C ALA A 51 -6.22 3.21 -5.29
N MET A 52 -5.34 2.59 -6.09
CA MET A 52 -4.28 1.71 -5.56
C MET A 52 -3.30 2.48 -4.66
N ARG A 53 -2.94 3.72 -5.01
CA ARG A 53 -2.09 4.56 -4.16
C ARG A 53 -2.81 4.96 -2.88
N GLU A 54 -4.08 5.34 -2.96
CA GLU A 54 -4.90 5.67 -1.78
C GLU A 54 -5.00 4.47 -0.82
N ALA A 55 -5.29 3.27 -1.35
CA ALA A 55 -5.30 2.04 -0.57
C ALA A 55 -3.94 1.74 0.08
N LYS A 56 -2.84 1.96 -0.64
CA LYS A 56 -1.49 1.82 -0.11
C LYS A 56 -1.21 2.78 1.05
N GLU A 57 -1.54 4.06 0.90
CA GLU A 57 -1.37 5.05 1.98
C GLU A 57 -2.21 4.68 3.21
N LEU A 58 -3.43 4.20 3.02
CA LEU A 58 -4.28 3.74 4.12
C LEU A 58 -3.73 2.49 4.81
N LEU A 59 -3.13 1.55 4.08
CA LEU A 59 -2.44 0.40 4.66
C LEU A 59 -1.19 0.82 5.46
N ILE A 60 -0.40 1.78 4.96
CA ILE A 60 0.76 2.33 5.69
C ILE A 60 0.29 3.07 6.96
N ALA A 61 -0.79 3.85 6.86
CA ALA A 61 -1.39 4.53 7.99
C ALA A 61 -1.91 3.54 9.04
N TYR A 62 -2.57 2.45 8.60
CA TYR A 62 -3.01 1.37 9.47
C TYR A 62 -1.83 0.75 10.22
N ALA A 63 -0.76 0.40 9.51
CA ALA A 63 0.44 -0.18 10.12
C ALA A 63 1.09 0.75 11.14
N THR A 64 1.19 2.03 10.83
CA THR A 64 1.74 3.05 11.74
C THR A 64 0.87 3.22 13.00
N LEU A 65 -0.46 3.23 12.83
CA LEU A 65 -1.40 3.43 13.94
C LEU A 65 -1.74 2.14 14.69
N TYR A 66 -1.22 0.99 14.27
CA TYR A 66 -1.60 -0.31 14.81
C TYR A 66 -1.39 -0.38 16.33
N ALA A 67 -0.23 0.05 16.83
CA ALA A 67 0.08 0.07 18.27
C ALA A 67 -0.93 0.88 19.10
N VAL A 68 -1.47 1.96 18.52
CA VAL A 68 -2.44 2.85 19.18
C VAL A 68 -3.83 2.23 19.14
N ASN A 69 -4.24 1.68 17.99
CA ASN A 69 -5.57 1.10 17.79
C ASN A 69 -5.76 -0.24 18.51
N TYR A 70 -4.68 -1.02 18.63
CA TYR A 70 -4.65 -2.34 19.27
C TYR A 70 -3.92 -2.32 20.61
N ASN A 71 -3.79 -1.13 21.22
CA ASN A 71 -3.14 -0.97 22.51
C ASN A 71 -3.85 -1.84 23.55
N THR A 72 -3.21 -2.94 23.94
CA THR A 72 -3.63 -3.74 25.08
C THR A 72 -2.79 -3.36 26.28
N THR A 73 -3.38 -3.38 27.47
CA THR A 73 -2.67 -3.19 28.75
C THR A 73 -1.75 -4.37 29.10
N ASN A 74 -1.52 -5.30 28.17
CA ASN A 74 -0.78 -6.53 28.40
C ASN A 74 0.54 -6.51 27.62
N ALA A 75 1.56 -7.22 28.11
CA ALA A 75 2.87 -7.37 27.48
C ALA A 75 2.82 -8.00 26.08
N ALA A 76 1.67 -8.51 25.64
CA ALA A 76 1.40 -8.98 24.29
C ALA A 76 0.99 -7.85 23.32
N ASN A 77 1.19 -6.58 23.69
CA ASN A 77 0.92 -5.46 22.80
C ASN A 77 1.84 -5.57 21.56
N PRO A 78 1.25 -5.66 20.36
CA PRO A 78 2.00 -6.00 19.16
C PRO A 78 2.89 -4.87 18.63
N GLY A 79 2.75 -3.64 19.11
CA GLY A 79 3.51 -2.51 18.55
C GLY A 79 3.14 -2.23 17.07
N PRO A 80 3.76 -1.23 16.44
CA PRO A 80 3.38 -0.79 15.10
C PRO A 80 3.97 -1.68 14.00
N GLY A 81 3.56 -1.47 12.75
CA GLY A 81 4.09 -2.15 11.56
C GLY A 81 3.25 -3.35 11.07
N HIS A 82 2.21 -3.74 11.80
CA HIS A 82 1.31 -4.83 11.42
C HIS A 82 0.28 -4.39 10.38
N LEU A 83 0.03 -5.25 9.40
CA LEU A 83 -0.90 -5.06 8.31
C LEU A 83 -2.11 -6.01 8.42
N PRO A 84 -3.29 -5.62 7.90
CA PRO A 84 -4.50 -6.40 8.03
C PRO A 84 -4.42 -7.71 7.27
N CYS A 85 -5.27 -8.67 7.66
CA CYS A 85 -5.45 -9.90 6.91
C CYS A 85 -6.29 -9.65 5.64
N PRO A 86 -6.07 -10.40 4.55
CA PRO A 86 -6.93 -10.32 3.38
C PRO A 86 -8.37 -10.75 3.68
N ASP A 87 -9.31 -10.28 2.85
CA ASP A 87 -10.68 -10.78 2.78
C ASP A 87 -10.72 -12.00 1.84
N THR A 88 -10.96 -13.18 2.40
CA THR A 88 -10.97 -14.48 1.72
C THR A 88 -12.37 -15.03 1.48
N ASN A 89 -13.42 -14.35 1.95
CA ASN A 89 -14.82 -14.77 1.75
C ASN A 89 -15.66 -13.74 0.94
N GLY A 90 -15.12 -12.54 0.68
CA GLY A 90 -15.70 -11.49 -0.14
C GLY A 90 -16.76 -10.66 0.58
N ASP A 91 -16.75 -10.61 1.91
CA ASP A 91 -17.71 -9.84 2.71
C ASP A 91 -17.27 -8.38 2.94
N GLY A 92 -16.10 -7.98 2.43
CA GLY A 92 -15.54 -6.64 2.57
C GLY A 92 -14.80 -6.42 3.90
N ILE A 93 -14.64 -7.45 4.73
CA ILE A 93 -13.95 -7.41 6.01
C ILE A 93 -12.78 -8.39 5.99
N GLU A 94 -11.71 -8.08 6.72
CA GLU A 94 -10.59 -9.00 6.85
C GLU A 94 -10.99 -10.35 7.49
N ASN A 95 -10.31 -11.42 7.10
CA ASN A 95 -10.42 -12.71 7.77
C ASN A 95 -9.20 -12.97 8.66
N SER A 96 -9.23 -12.39 9.86
CA SER A 96 -8.29 -12.65 10.96
C SER A 96 -8.76 -13.86 11.79
N PRO A 97 -7.90 -14.82 12.15
CA PRO A 97 -6.49 -14.97 11.78
C PRO A 97 -6.28 -15.42 10.33
N CYS A 98 -5.27 -14.84 9.66
CA CYS A 98 -4.82 -15.29 8.35
C CYS A 98 -3.57 -16.16 8.46
N ALA A 99 -3.75 -17.36 9.03
CA ALA A 99 -2.69 -18.30 9.36
C ALA A 99 -1.90 -18.84 8.14
N ALA A 100 -2.46 -18.74 6.93
CA ALA A 100 -1.77 -19.14 5.71
C ALA A 100 -0.45 -18.36 5.53
N THR A 101 0.51 -19.00 4.86
CA THR A 101 1.79 -18.41 4.46
C THR A 101 1.56 -17.37 3.35
N ASN A 102 1.94 -16.12 3.60
CA ASN A 102 1.74 -14.96 2.71
C ASN A 102 0.31 -14.93 2.12
N PRO A 103 -0.73 -14.80 2.97
CA PRO A 103 -2.11 -14.99 2.55
C PRO A 103 -2.46 -14.03 1.40
N LEU A 104 -3.26 -14.50 0.46
CA LEU A 104 -3.73 -13.75 -0.70
C LEU A 104 -5.26 -13.81 -0.76
N GLY A 105 -5.91 -12.66 -0.84
CA GLY A 105 -7.37 -12.51 -0.93
C GLY A 105 -7.74 -11.16 -1.51
N ARG A 106 -9.00 -10.74 -1.37
CA ARG A 106 -9.42 -9.36 -1.64
C ARG A 106 -8.80 -8.43 -0.60
N LEU A 107 -8.55 -7.18 -0.99
CA LEU A 107 -8.32 -6.11 -0.02
C LEU A 107 -9.65 -5.88 0.72
N PRO A 108 -9.68 -5.96 2.06
CA PRO A 108 -10.87 -5.61 2.83
C PRO A 108 -11.28 -4.16 2.52
N GLN A 109 -12.58 -3.89 2.52
CA GLN A 109 -13.08 -2.52 2.37
C GLN A 109 -12.83 -1.71 3.64
N SER A 110 -12.91 -2.37 4.80
CA SER A 110 -12.62 -1.78 6.09
C SER A 110 -12.16 -2.81 7.10
N ILE A 111 -11.55 -2.34 8.19
CA ILE A 111 -11.14 -3.13 9.34
C ILE A 111 -11.96 -2.70 10.55
N VAL A 112 -12.48 -3.67 11.30
CA VAL A 112 -13.14 -3.40 12.59
C VAL A 112 -12.08 -3.30 13.67
N LEU A 113 -11.91 -2.09 14.21
CA LEU A 113 -10.95 -1.83 15.29
C LEU A 113 -11.49 -2.32 16.65
N PRO A 114 -10.62 -2.56 17.64
CA PRO A 114 -11.05 -3.03 18.97
C PRO A 114 -12.06 -2.13 19.69
N ASN A 115 -12.07 -0.83 19.37
CA ASN A 115 -13.04 0.15 19.92
C ASN A 115 -14.40 0.12 19.20
N GLY A 116 -14.60 -0.77 18.22
CA GLY A 116 -15.81 -0.88 17.41
C GLY A 116 -15.90 0.11 16.23
N ASN A 117 -14.92 1.00 16.06
CA ASN A 117 -14.86 1.88 14.90
C ASN A 117 -14.33 1.14 13.67
N PHE A 118 -14.61 1.69 12.50
CA PHE A 118 -14.11 1.19 11.22
C PHE A 118 -12.91 1.99 10.75
N PHE A 119 -11.86 1.30 10.33
CA PHE A 119 -10.76 1.87 9.56
C PHE A 119 -10.99 1.59 8.07
N PRO A 120 -11.25 2.60 7.23
CA PRO A 120 -11.50 2.38 5.80
C PRO A 120 -10.20 2.03 5.06
N LEU A 121 -10.29 1.16 4.05
CA LEU A 121 -9.17 0.80 3.18
C LEU A 121 -9.49 1.11 1.72
N SER A 122 -10.45 0.42 1.10
CA SER A 122 -10.88 0.70 -0.28
C SER A 122 -12.13 -0.06 -0.66
N ASP A 123 -13.14 0.64 -1.17
CA ASP A 123 -14.33 0.07 -1.80
C ASP A 123 -14.25 0.10 -3.35
N TYR A 124 -13.10 0.51 -3.91
CA TYR A 124 -12.89 0.59 -5.36
C TYR A 124 -13.07 -0.76 -6.06
N ASN A 125 -13.90 -0.79 -7.11
CA ASN A 125 -14.18 -2.00 -7.90
C ASN A 125 -14.26 -1.78 -9.43
N ALA A 126 -13.91 -0.58 -9.90
CA ALA A 126 -13.97 -0.11 -11.30
C ALA A 126 -15.25 -0.48 -12.09
N GLU A 127 -16.38 -0.73 -11.42
CA GLU A 127 -17.67 -1.14 -12.01
C GLU A 127 -17.65 -2.44 -12.85
N LEU A 128 -16.53 -3.18 -12.86
CA LEU A 128 -16.36 -4.46 -13.56
C LEU A 128 -15.82 -5.56 -12.64
N ASP A 129 -16.07 -5.43 -11.33
CA ASP A 129 -15.59 -6.34 -10.30
C ASP A 129 -14.05 -6.43 -10.27
N GLU A 130 -13.40 -5.27 -10.46
CA GLU A 130 -11.95 -5.07 -10.36
C GLU A 130 -11.54 -4.67 -8.93
N GLN A 131 -12.18 -5.26 -7.91
CA GLN A 131 -11.74 -5.05 -6.52
C GLN A 131 -10.29 -5.54 -6.36
N PHE A 132 -9.49 -4.75 -5.64
CA PHE A 132 -8.09 -5.08 -5.41
C PHE A 132 -7.94 -6.42 -4.70
N TRP A 133 -6.99 -7.20 -5.19
CA TRP A 133 -6.41 -8.32 -4.49
C TRP A 133 -5.25 -7.83 -3.65
N TYR A 134 -5.01 -8.50 -2.55
CA TYR A 134 -4.07 -8.09 -1.53
C TYR A 134 -3.40 -9.31 -0.92
N SER A 135 -2.06 -9.25 -0.85
CA SER A 135 -1.26 -10.20 -0.11
C SER A 135 -0.36 -9.49 0.88
N VAL A 136 -0.25 -10.05 2.08
CA VAL A 136 0.60 -9.54 3.16
C VAL A 136 1.71 -10.54 3.44
N ALA A 137 2.92 -10.04 3.67
CA ALA A 137 4.06 -10.88 4.05
C ALA A 137 3.86 -11.50 5.43
N ASP A 138 4.34 -12.72 5.63
CA ASP A 138 4.12 -13.47 6.88
C ASP A 138 4.55 -12.73 8.15
N ASN A 139 5.67 -12.01 8.10
CA ASN A 139 6.20 -11.29 9.25
C ASN A 139 5.53 -9.93 9.47
N PHE A 140 4.61 -9.52 8.59
CA PHE A 140 3.90 -8.24 8.66
C PHE A 140 2.41 -8.38 8.91
N LYS A 141 1.85 -9.60 8.93
CA LYS A 141 0.42 -9.81 9.17
C LYS A 141 0.06 -9.56 10.64
N ARG A 142 -1.12 -9.02 10.87
CA ARG A 142 -1.64 -8.71 12.20
C ARG A 142 -2.11 -9.93 13.01
N ASP A 143 -2.30 -11.08 12.37
CA ASP A 143 -2.79 -12.29 13.04
C ASP A 143 -2.49 -13.56 12.22
N PRO A 144 -1.73 -14.55 12.74
CA PRO A 144 -1.10 -14.57 14.06
C PRO A 144 -0.06 -13.45 14.25
N LEU A 145 -0.02 -12.90 15.46
CA LEU A 145 0.92 -11.85 15.84
C LEU A 145 2.37 -12.36 15.86
N GLY A 146 3.26 -11.57 15.28
CA GLY A 146 4.70 -11.76 15.33
C GLY A 146 5.41 -10.53 15.92
N VAL A 147 6.73 -10.64 16.08
CA VAL A 147 7.56 -9.49 16.48
C VAL A 147 7.90 -8.67 15.25
N ILE A 148 7.63 -7.36 15.31
CA ILE A 148 7.98 -6.42 14.24
C ILE A 148 8.87 -5.30 14.78
N ASN A 149 10.03 -5.15 14.14
CA ASN A 149 10.96 -4.06 14.35
C ASN A 149 11.69 -3.66 13.06
N SER A 150 12.58 -2.67 13.13
CA SER A 150 13.31 -2.14 11.96
C SER A 150 14.21 -3.16 11.25
N SER A 151 14.52 -4.30 11.87
CA SER A 151 15.27 -5.40 11.25
C SER A 151 14.38 -6.48 10.62
N THR A 152 13.05 -6.39 10.76
CA THR A 152 12.11 -7.38 10.21
C THR A 152 12.25 -7.47 8.68
N VAL A 153 12.44 -8.70 8.19
CA VAL A 153 12.57 -9.03 6.77
C VAL A 153 11.33 -9.76 6.25
N SER A 154 11.19 -9.85 4.93
CA SER A 154 10.15 -10.64 4.27
C SER A 154 10.71 -11.46 3.11
N GLY A 155 10.02 -12.55 2.77
CA GLY A 155 10.29 -13.36 1.59
C GLY A 155 9.50 -12.96 0.34
N THR A 156 8.62 -11.96 0.45
CA THR A 156 7.78 -11.47 -0.66
C THR A 156 8.62 -10.71 -1.68
N THR A 157 8.36 -10.97 -2.97
CA THR A 157 9.05 -10.31 -4.07
C THR A 157 8.09 -9.76 -5.13
N LEU A 158 8.53 -8.71 -5.82
CA LEU A 158 7.91 -8.17 -7.01
C LEU A 158 8.99 -8.05 -8.08
N ASP A 159 8.82 -8.73 -9.21
CA ASP A 159 9.82 -8.79 -10.28
C ASP A 159 11.19 -9.27 -9.78
N GLY A 160 11.19 -10.17 -8.79
CA GLY A 160 12.39 -10.68 -8.13
C GLY A 160 13.04 -9.71 -7.14
N GLN A 161 12.52 -8.49 -6.96
CA GLN A 161 12.99 -7.55 -5.93
C GLN A 161 12.33 -7.86 -4.59
N GLY A 162 13.14 -7.98 -3.53
CA GLY A 162 12.67 -8.22 -2.16
C GLY A 162 12.31 -6.95 -1.38
N ARG A 163 12.28 -7.06 -0.05
CA ARG A 163 11.88 -5.99 0.90
C ARG A 163 10.44 -5.50 0.71
N ILE A 164 9.52 -6.43 0.50
CA ILE A 164 8.10 -6.14 0.30
C ILE A 164 7.28 -6.64 1.48
N ALA A 165 6.55 -5.75 2.14
CA ALA A 165 5.69 -6.08 3.25
C ALA A 165 4.29 -6.52 2.80
N ALA A 166 3.81 -6.00 1.66
CA ALA A 166 2.55 -6.40 1.05
C ALA A 166 2.50 -6.05 -0.44
N VAL A 167 1.56 -6.65 -1.16
CA VAL A 167 1.31 -6.42 -2.57
C VAL A 167 -0.18 -6.19 -2.79
N LEU A 168 -0.50 -5.13 -3.53
CA LEU A 168 -1.82 -4.88 -4.10
C LEU A 168 -1.81 -5.26 -5.57
N VAL A 169 -2.82 -6.00 -6.00
CA VAL A 169 -3.01 -6.36 -7.42
C VAL A 169 -4.40 -5.89 -7.85
N ALA A 170 -4.46 -4.98 -8.82
CA ALA A 170 -5.72 -4.61 -9.47
C ALA A 170 -5.84 -5.43 -10.75
N PRO A 171 -6.82 -6.35 -10.83
CA PRO A 171 -7.02 -7.12 -12.04
C PRO A 171 -7.50 -6.20 -13.15
N GLY A 172 -7.03 -6.42 -14.38
CA GLY A 172 -7.58 -5.72 -15.52
C GLY A 172 -8.94 -6.30 -15.94
N SER A 173 -9.39 -5.86 -17.11
CA SER A 173 -10.65 -6.34 -17.68
C SER A 173 -10.61 -7.85 -17.93
N ALA A 174 -11.75 -8.52 -17.75
CA ALA A 174 -11.83 -9.97 -17.84
C ALA A 174 -11.34 -10.50 -19.19
N ASN A 175 -10.39 -11.42 -19.14
CA ASN A 175 -9.92 -12.18 -20.30
C ASN A 175 -10.86 -13.36 -20.58
N ALA A 176 -10.85 -13.90 -21.81
CA ALA A 176 -11.79 -14.97 -22.22
C ALA A 176 -11.72 -16.25 -21.36
N ALA A 177 -10.62 -16.48 -20.63
CA ALA A 177 -10.44 -17.61 -19.72
C ALA A 177 -10.96 -17.37 -18.30
N GLN A 178 -11.27 -16.12 -17.94
CA GLN A 178 -11.66 -15.71 -16.59
C GLN A 178 -13.18 -15.78 -16.43
N SER A 179 -13.64 -16.20 -15.24
CA SER A 179 -15.06 -16.32 -14.91
C SER A 179 -15.33 -15.52 -13.63
N ARG A 180 -16.00 -14.39 -13.81
CA ARG A 180 -16.33 -13.40 -12.77
C ARG A 180 -17.86 -13.17 -12.77
N PRO A 181 -18.51 -12.89 -11.63
CA PRO A 181 -17.92 -12.71 -10.31
C PRO A 181 -17.61 -14.04 -9.59
N SER A 182 -16.53 -14.06 -8.79
CA SER A 182 -16.15 -15.13 -7.87
C SER A 182 -15.25 -14.58 -6.76
N ASN A 183 -14.87 -15.41 -5.79
CA ASN A 183 -13.85 -15.04 -4.79
C ASN A 183 -12.58 -15.88 -4.89
N THR A 184 -12.19 -16.24 -6.12
CA THR A 184 -11.02 -17.08 -6.38
C THR A 184 -9.99 -16.30 -7.18
N GLY A 185 -8.80 -16.06 -6.61
CA GLY A 185 -7.75 -15.21 -7.22
C GLY A 185 -7.40 -15.61 -8.65
N SER A 186 -7.29 -16.91 -8.93
CA SER A 186 -7.00 -17.42 -10.28
C SER A 186 -8.09 -17.17 -11.34
N ARG A 187 -9.26 -16.65 -10.94
CA ARG A 187 -10.33 -16.20 -11.85
C ARG A 187 -10.22 -14.71 -12.19
N TYR A 188 -9.27 -14.00 -11.60
CA TYR A 188 -9.03 -12.56 -11.77
C TYR A 188 -7.59 -12.24 -12.17
N LEU A 189 -6.63 -12.89 -11.53
CA LEU A 189 -5.20 -12.58 -11.63
C LEU A 189 -4.51 -13.43 -12.70
N GLU A 190 -3.36 -12.97 -13.16
CA GLU A 190 -2.56 -13.60 -14.20
C GLU A 190 -1.18 -14.06 -13.71
N ASP A 191 -0.62 -15.06 -14.39
CA ASP A 191 0.74 -15.56 -14.15
C ASP A 191 0.99 -15.88 -12.65
N SER A 192 2.16 -15.48 -12.13
CA SER A 192 2.55 -15.69 -10.75
C SER A 192 1.74 -14.87 -9.75
N ASN A 193 0.98 -13.85 -10.18
CA ASN A 193 0.14 -13.07 -9.27
C ASN A 193 -1.00 -13.90 -8.65
N THR A 194 -1.32 -15.04 -9.24
CA THR A 194 -2.30 -15.99 -8.69
C THR A 194 -1.85 -16.67 -7.40
N THR A 195 -0.55 -16.61 -7.05
CA THR A 195 0.04 -17.32 -5.91
C THR A 195 1.18 -16.52 -5.27
N ALA A 196 1.06 -16.22 -3.97
CA ALA A 196 2.15 -15.64 -3.18
C ALA A 196 3.32 -16.64 -2.98
N PRO A 197 4.56 -16.19 -2.73
CA PRO A 197 4.98 -14.82 -2.40
C PRO A 197 5.63 -14.05 -3.56
N ASN A 198 5.66 -14.60 -4.77
CA ASN A 198 6.38 -14.02 -5.91
C ASN A 198 5.41 -13.40 -6.91
N PHE A 199 5.41 -12.08 -6.98
CA PHE A 199 4.53 -11.30 -7.86
C PHE A 199 5.33 -10.72 -9.03
N VAL A 200 4.64 -10.41 -10.12
CA VAL A 200 5.23 -9.81 -11.32
C VAL A 200 4.38 -8.65 -11.80
N SER A 201 5.02 -7.59 -12.28
CA SER A 201 4.35 -6.45 -12.91
C SER A 201 4.23 -6.60 -14.44
N SER A 202 4.88 -7.62 -15.00
CA SER A 202 4.82 -7.98 -16.42
C SER A 202 5.28 -9.42 -16.64
N THR A 203 4.95 -10.01 -17.79
CA THR A 203 5.42 -11.36 -18.17
C THR A 203 5.87 -11.41 -19.62
N ALA A 204 6.98 -12.12 -19.86
CA ALA A 204 7.46 -12.40 -21.21
C ALA A 204 6.73 -13.60 -21.85
N VAL A 205 6.03 -14.42 -21.05
CA VAL A 205 5.39 -15.65 -21.54
C VAL A 205 4.11 -15.33 -22.31
N ASN A 206 3.25 -14.48 -21.74
CA ASN A 206 1.98 -14.07 -22.36
C ASN A 206 1.70 -12.57 -22.14
N PRO A 207 2.51 -11.65 -22.69
CA PRO A 207 2.37 -10.22 -22.45
C PRO A 207 1.00 -9.68 -22.87
N ASP A 208 0.41 -10.21 -23.95
CA ASP A 208 -0.91 -9.76 -24.46
C ASP A 208 -2.08 -10.15 -23.56
N LEU A 209 -1.88 -11.12 -22.66
CA LEU A 209 -2.90 -11.59 -21.71
C LEU A 209 -2.65 -11.07 -20.29
N PHE A 210 -1.56 -10.32 -20.07
CA PHE A 210 -1.24 -9.76 -18.76
C PHE A 210 -1.75 -8.33 -18.68
N ASN A 211 -2.76 -8.11 -17.85
CA ASN A 211 -3.37 -6.80 -17.64
C ASN A 211 -3.53 -6.42 -16.16
N ASP A 212 -3.10 -7.29 -15.25
CA ASP A 212 -2.90 -6.99 -13.83
C ASP A 212 -2.00 -5.77 -13.63
N ARG A 213 -2.41 -4.88 -12.73
CA ARG A 213 -1.53 -3.85 -12.17
C ARG A 213 -1.09 -4.27 -10.79
N VAL A 214 0.21 -4.20 -10.55
CA VAL A 214 0.80 -4.59 -9.27
C VAL A 214 1.46 -3.40 -8.60
N LEU A 215 1.14 -3.18 -7.33
CA LEU A 215 1.73 -2.13 -6.50
C LEU A 215 2.23 -2.76 -5.20
N ALA A 216 3.54 -2.72 -4.99
CA ALA A 216 4.15 -3.17 -3.74
C ALA A 216 4.06 -2.09 -2.65
N ILE A 217 3.95 -2.55 -1.40
CA ILE A 217 4.22 -1.81 -0.18
C ILE A 217 5.54 -2.33 0.36
N THR A 218 6.57 -1.50 0.32
CA THR A 218 7.92 -1.89 0.74
C THR A 218 8.04 -1.86 2.26
N ILE A 219 9.01 -2.60 2.79
CA ILE A 219 9.34 -2.55 4.22
C ILE A 219 9.76 -1.13 4.61
N ASP A 220 10.49 -0.41 3.75
CA ASP A 220 10.95 0.96 4.02
C ASP A 220 9.77 1.93 4.18
N GLU A 221 8.72 1.76 3.37
CA GLU A 221 7.50 2.59 3.46
C GLU A 221 6.73 2.41 4.76
N ILE A 222 6.82 1.22 5.37
CA ILE A 222 6.29 0.98 6.72
C ILE A 222 7.27 1.46 7.79
N MET A 223 8.55 1.15 7.65
CA MET A 223 9.53 1.39 8.70
C MET A 223 9.94 2.85 8.85
N VAL A 224 9.85 3.67 7.80
CA VAL A 224 10.11 5.12 7.89
C VAL A 224 9.17 5.83 8.88
N PRO A 225 7.83 5.71 8.79
CA PRO A 225 6.94 6.31 9.78
C PRO A 225 6.99 5.59 11.14
N VAL A 226 7.20 4.27 11.16
CA VAL A 226 7.29 3.50 12.41
C VAL A 226 8.51 3.89 13.24
N THR A 227 9.70 3.97 12.64
CA THR A 227 10.92 4.42 13.35
C THR A 227 10.81 5.86 13.81
N ARG A 228 10.05 6.72 13.10
CA ARG A 228 9.75 8.07 13.57
C ARG A 228 8.91 8.03 14.84
N GLN A 229 7.84 7.22 14.86
CA GLN A 229 7.00 7.05 16.04
C GLN A 229 7.80 6.51 17.23
N VAL A 230 8.69 5.54 17.01
CA VAL A 230 9.59 5.01 18.04
C VAL A 230 10.53 6.11 18.55
N ALA A 231 11.12 6.91 17.66
CA ALA A 231 11.98 8.03 18.06
C ALA A 231 11.23 9.11 18.85
N ASP A 232 9.98 9.41 18.51
CA ASP A 232 9.12 10.33 19.29
C ASP A 232 8.87 9.79 20.71
N LEU A 233 8.61 8.48 20.85
CA LEU A 233 8.44 7.84 22.16
C LEU A 233 9.73 7.86 22.98
N LEU A 234 10.86 7.50 22.38
CA LEU A 234 12.17 7.53 23.05
C LEU A 234 12.54 8.96 23.48
N LYS A 235 12.23 9.96 22.65
CA LYS A 235 12.42 11.37 23.00
C LYS A 235 11.64 11.76 24.24
N ALA A 236 10.38 11.38 24.35
CA ALA A 236 9.56 11.71 25.51
C ALA A 236 10.19 11.19 26.82
N GLU A 237 10.73 9.97 26.79
CA GLU A 237 11.42 9.38 27.95
C GLU A 237 12.77 10.05 28.25
N LEU A 238 13.52 10.39 27.20
CA LEU A 238 14.76 11.15 27.32
C LEU A 238 14.52 12.53 27.94
N ASP A 239 13.46 13.22 27.52
CA ASP A 239 13.10 14.55 28.05
C ASP A 239 12.66 14.45 29.51
N ALA A 240 11.90 13.41 29.89
CA ALA A 240 11.53 13.16 31.28
C ALA A 240 12.77 12.89 32.16
N TYR A 241 13.72 12.09 31.68
CA TYR A 241 15.00 11.88 32.35
C TYR A 241 15.78 13.19 32.48
N HIS A 242 15.81 14.01 31.42
CA HIS A 242 16.49 15.29 31.42
C HIS A 242 15.85 16.29 32.40
N VAL A 243 14.53 16.31 32.56
CA VAL A 243 13.85 17.15 33.58
C VAL A 243 14.35 16.79 34.98
N ALA A 244 14.53 15.50 35.27
CA ALA A 244 14.95 15.03 36.58
C ALA A 244 16.45 15.23 36.86
N ASN A 245 17.29 15.17 35.80
CA ASN A 245 18.74 15.10 35.96
C ASN A 245 19.49 16.31 35.38
N THR A 246 18.89 17.12 34.52
CA THR A 246 19.52 18.23 33.76
C THR A 246 20.53 17.83 32.68
N TRP A 247 20.54 16.55 32.29
CA TRP A 247 21.30 16.03 31.16
C TRP A 247 20.61 14.81 30.55
N TYR A 248 20.89 14.52 29.28
CA TYR A 248 20.60 13.22 28.67
C TYR A 248 21.59 12.12 29.11
N PRO A 249 21.20 10.83 29.05
CA PRO A 249 22.03 9.68 29.41
C PRO A 249 23.42 9.73 28.78
N ALA A 250 24.45 9.29 29.50
CA ALA A 250 25.84 9.46 29.10
C ALA A 250 26.28 8.57 27.94
N ASP A 251 25.72 7.38 27.88
CA ASP A 251 26.05 6.35 26.92
C ASP A 251 24.84 5.42 26.70
N GLN A 252 25.02 4.43 25.83
CA GLN A 252 24.01 3.41 25.54
C GLN A 252 23.58 2.64 26.79
N VAL A 253 24.51 2.35 27.71
CA VAL A 253 24.21 1.54 28.90
C VAL A 253 23.27 2.30 29.84
N GLU A 254 23.54 3.59 30.05
CA GLU A 254 22.64 4.43 30.83
C GLU A 254 21.31 4.64 30.09
N PHE A 255 21.31 4.83 28.77
CA PHE A 255 20.10 4.91 27.96
C PHE A 255 19.22 3.67 28.12
N ASP A 256 19.77 2.47 27.98
CA ASP A 256 19.02 1.21 28.11
C ASP A 256 18.37 1.07 29.49
N LEU A 257 19.08 1.48 30.55
CA LEU A 257 18.55 1.47 31.92
C LEU A 257 17.41 2.48 32.12
N VAL A 258 17.53 3.67 31.51
CA VAL A 258 16.53 4.74 31.60
C VAL A 258 15.26 4.35 30.86
N ILE A 259 15.36 3.82 29.64
CA ILE A 259 14.19 3.51 28.81
C ILE A 259 13.49 2.22 29.26
N ALA A 260 14.21 1.27 29.87
CA ALA A 260 13.61 0.02 30.35
C ALA A 260 12.55 0.19 31.45
N ALA A 261 12.50 1.34 32.15
CA ALA A 261 11.60 1.56 33.28
C ALA A 261 10.25 2.24 32.93
N PRO A 262 10.17 3.21 32.00
CA PRO A 262 8.91 3.87 31.61
C PRO A 262 8.38 3.50 30.21
N ALA A 263 9.14 2.81 29.35
CA ALA A 263 8.74 2.58 27.96
C ALA A 263 7.38 1.87 27.80
N THR A 264 6.69 2.19 26.71
CA THR A 264 5.53 1.43 26.26
C THR A 264 5.85 -0.06 26.24
N LEU A 265 4.99 -0.90 26.84
CA LEU A 265 5.26 -2.34 27.04
C LEU A 265 5.69 -3.06 25.75
N TRP A 266 5.23 -2.60 24.59
CA TRP A 266 5.55 -3.17 23.30
C TRP A 266 6.96 -2.84 22.79
N LEU A 267 7.61 -1.75 23.21
CA LEU A 267 8.98 -1.43 22.77
C LEU A 267 9.96 -2.52 23.22
N GLY A 268 9.83 -2.95 24.48
CA GLY A 268 10.60 -4.08 25.01
C GLY A 268 10.17 -5.41 24.40
N ALA A 269 8.85 -5.67 24.29
CA ALA A 269 8.34 -6.94 23.78
C ALA A 269 8.65 -7.21 22.29
N ASN A 270 8.93 -6.16 21.51
CA ASN A 270 9.28 -6.26 20.10
C ASN A 270 10.77 -5.97 19.82
N ASP A 271 11.62 -5.98 20.85
CA ASP A 271 13.07 -5.79 20.78
C ASP A 271 13.51 -4.44 20.17
N TRP A 272 12.67 -3.40 20.21
CA TRP A 272 13.03 -2.08 19.68
C TRP A 272 14.20 -1.44 20.41
N LEU A 273 14.38 -1.72 21.71
CA LEU A 273 15.54 -1.24 22.46
C LEU A 273 16.84 -1.83 21.95
N ALA A 274 16.86 -3.13 21.64
CA ALA A 274 18.02 -3.79 21.06
C ALA A 274 18.35 -3.27 19.66
N MET A 275 17.36 -2.77 18.92
CA MET A 275 17.55 -2.15 17.60
C MET A 275 17.95 -0.67 17.68
N SER A 276 17.86 -0.04 18.85
CA SER A 276 18.08 1.40 19.02
C SER A 276 19.53 1.68 19.42
N ASN A 277 20.19 2.51 18.63
CA ASN A 277 21.54 3.00 18.93
C ASN A 277 21.45 4.47 19.34
N TYR A 278 21.94 4.76 20.55
CA TYR A 278 21.92 6.06 21.17
C TYR A 278 23.35 6.61 21.30
N VAL A 279 23.52 7.87 20.90
CA VAL A 279 24.78 8.60 21.10
C VAL A 279 24.47 10.00 21.64
N ARG A 280 24.96 10.30 22.84
CA ARG A 280 24.89 11.66 23.37
C ARG A 280 25.85 12.58 22.61
N VAL A 281 25.34 13.71 22.11
CA VAL A 281 26.15 14.77 21.47
C VAL A 281 26.62 15.77 22.52
N ASN A 282 25.70 16.25 23.36
CA ASN A 282 25.97 17.11 24.50
C ASN A 282 24.88 16.90 25.58
N LEU A 283 24.84 17.72 26.63
CA LEU A 283 23.89 17.52 27.73
C LEU A 283 22.42 17.59 27.28
N ASN A 284 22.11 18.37 26.24
CA ASN A 284 20.74 18.63 25.75
C ASN A 284 20.48 18.03 24.37
N GLU A 285 21.40 17.26 23.80
CA GLU A 285 21.30 16.75 22.43
C GLU A 285 21.84 15.33 22.32
N ALA A 286 21.10 14.49 21.60
CA ALA A 286 21.51 13.13 21.28
C ALA A 286 21.04 12.71 19.90
N THR A 287 21.63 11.64 19.38
CA THR A 287 21.19 11.00 18.13
C THR A 287 20.70 9.58 18.40
N LEU A 288 19.61 9.22 17.71
CA LEU A 288 19.03 7.88 17.66
C LEU A 288 19.13 7.34 16.23
N THR A 289 19.67 6.15 16.07
CA THR A 289 19.63 5.37 14.82
C THR A 289 19.07 3.98 15.08
N PHE A 290 18.56 3.31 14.05
CA PHE A 290 17.92 2.00 14.20
C PHE A 290 18.56 0.96 13.28
N ASP A 291 18.90 -0.20 13.84
CA ASP A 291 19.39 -1.35 13.08
C ASP A 291 18.34 -1.78 12.04
N GLY A 292 18.77 -2.08 10.82
CA GLY A 292 17.87 -2.34 9.69
C GLY A 292 17.28 -1.08 9.00
N CYS A 293 17.52 0.11 9.57
CA CYS A 293 17.22 1.42 8.98
C CYS A 293 18.44 2.37 9.04
N PRO A 294 19.62 1.97 8.51
CA PRO A 294 20.88 2.69 8.73
C PRO A 294 20.93 4.08 8.06
N ASN A 295 20.06 4.32 7.09
CA ASN A 295 20.02 5.56 6.32
C ASN A 295 19.15 6.64 6.98
N ILE A 296 18.57 6.36 8.15
CA ILE A 296 17.79 7.31 8.94
C ILE A 296 18.45 7.54 10.30
N SER A 297 18.60 8.81 10.65
CA SER A 297 19.00 9.23 11.99
C SER A 297 18.04 10.29 12.51
N TYR A 298 17.79 10.27 13.81
CA TYR A 298 16.97 11.25 14.50
C TYR A 298 17.84 12.00 15.51
N THR A 299 17.92 13.31 15.41
CA THR A 299 18.54 14.16 16.42
C THR A 299 17.45 14.68 17.35
N VAL A 300 17.54 14.33 18.63
CA VAL A 300 16.67 14.81 19.69
C VAL A 300 17.32 16.01 20.38
N PHE A 301 16.52 17.03 20.67
CA PHE A 301 16.94 18.19 21.45
C PHE A 301 16.05 18.32 22.67
N TYR A 302 16.64 18.61 23.82
CA TYR A 302 15.92 19.01 25.00
C TYR A 302 15.63 20.51 24.94
N ASN A 303 14.36 20.87 24.94
CA ASN A 303 13.91 22.25 25.01
C ASN A 303 12.66 22.32 25.90
N LEU A 304 12.60 23.33 26.78
CA LEU A 304 11.46 23.56 27.67
C LEU A 304 10.27 24.23 26.97
N VAL A 305 10.48 24.70 25.74
CA VAL A 305 9.46 25.32 24.90
C VAL A 305 9.26 24.38 23.72
N ASP A 306 8.36 23.41 23.84
CA ASP A 306 8.02 22.40 22.82
C ASP A 306 8.03 23.02 21.40
N SER A 307 9.16 22.89 20.72
CA SER A 307 9.43 23.50 19.43
C SER A 307 9.32 22.41 18.37
N PRO A 308 8.77 22.72 17.17
CA PRO A 308 8.74 21.76 16.08
C PRO A 308 10.14 21.25 15.65
N ASP A 309 11.22 21.90 16.10
CA ASP A 309 12.61 21.50 15.86
C ASP A 309 13.18 20.47 16.87
N ASP A 310 12.41 20.05 17.87
CA ASP A 310 12.95 19.23 18.98
C ASP A 310 13.22 17.76 18.62
N LEU A 311 12.74 17.31 17.44
CA LEU A 311 13.19 16.05 16.83
C LEU A 311 13.39 16.18 15.32
N ARG A 312 14.64 16.25 14.91
CA ARG A 312 15.04 16.40 13.51
C ARG A 312 15.41 15.05 12.88
N ARG A 313 14.78 14.70 11.76
CA ARG A 313 15.16 13.53 10.96
C ARG A 313 16.18 13.91 9.89
N ILE A 314 17.20 13.07 9.71
CA ILE A 314 18.10 13.04 8.55
C ILE A 314 17.86 11.72 7.81
N GLY A 315 17.83 11.77 6.48
CA GLY A 315 17.48 10.63 5.64
C GLY A 315 16.00 10.56 5.28
N LEU A 316 15.69 9.75 4.27
CA LEU A 316 14.35 9.62 3.69
C LEU A 316 13.83 8.18 3.65
N ARG A 317 14.70 7.19 3.82
CA ARG A 317 14.38 5.76 3.71
C ARG A 317 15.26 4.97 4.66
N CYS A 318 14.74 3.84 5.15
CA CYS A 318 15.58 2.73 5.55
C CYS A 318 16.26 2.20 4.26
#